data_AF-A0A954RMA4-F1
#
_entry.id   AF-A0A954RMA4-F1
#
_cell.length_a   1.000
_cell.length_b   1.000
_cell.length_c   1.000
_cell.angle_alpha   90.00
_cell.angle_beta   90.00
_cell.angle_gamma   90.00
#
_symmetry.space_group_name_H-M   'P 1'
#
loop_
_entity.id
_entity.type
_entity.pdbx_description
1 polymer ?
#
loop_
_entity_poly.entity_id
_entity_poly.type
_entity_poly.pdbx_seq_one_letter_code
_entity_poly.pdbx_strand_id
1 'polypeptide(L)'
;AWHDLTEKVVRDLILSGTRPDGRDSKTLRGIECHVGLLPRTHGSAVFQRGETQSLISITLGTSRDEQRVDGLAEEYSKRFMLDYNFPSFSVGECRAIRGPGRREIGHGALAERSVKPVLPDAEEFPYTVRVVSDILESNGSSSMASVCGATLGLMDAGVPISNPVAGISVGLVKQSDDQWVLLTDIIGDEDHYGDMDFKIAGTQNGITGIQLDLKIDGISGDIIRATMAQSREARMEILRAMLTTIPRPRPDISGWAPRLLRTMIDPDKIGLLIGPGGKTIRAIQETTGAVIEVNDDGCVTIASSNADWAQAALAQVEALTATVQIGKIYEGRVTSVKDFGAFVEILPGRDGLCHISELSDEYVNAVSDICRVGDKMRVQVIDIDDHDRVKLSRRRAMEGASEPKTEDE
;
A
#
# COMPACT_ATOMS: atom_id res chain seq x y z
N ALA A 1 -26.84 42.76 10.43
CA ALA A 1 -27.95 43.35 9.65
C ALA A 1 -28.09 42.74 8.26
N TRP A 2 -27.21 43.04 7.28
CA TRP A 2 -27.28 42.39 5.95
C TRP A 2 -27.06 40.87 6.05
N HIS A 3 -26.10 40.45 6.86
CA HIS A 3 -25.82 39.05 7.10
C HIS A 3 -27.03 38.31 7.70
N ASP A 4 -27.58 38.85 8.79
CA ASP A 4 -28.74 38.28 9.49
C ASP A 4 -29.98 38.22 8.57
N LEU A 5 -30.17 39.22 7.69
CA LEU A 5 -31.23 39.19 6.68
C LEU A 5 -30.98 38.09 5.65
N THR A 6 -29.74 37.94 5.17
CA THR A 6 -29.36 36.90 4.22
C THR A 6 -29.59 35.51 4.81
N GLU A 7 -29.16 35.29 6.05
CA GLU A 7 -29.41 34.07 6.80
C GLU A 7 -30.90 33.76 6.86
N LYS A 8 -31.73 34.72 7.26
CA LYS A 8 -33.18 34.54 7.33
C LYS A 8 -33.78 34.18 5.97
N VAL A 9 -33.40 34.89 4.91
CA VAL A 9 -33.91 34.65 3.55
C VAL A 9 -33.52 33.26 3.05
N VAL A 10 -32.27 32.84 3.24
CA VAL A 10 -31.79 31.51 2.83
C VAL A 10 -32.52 30.41 3.60
N ARG A 11 -32.69 30.58 4.91
CA ARG A 11 -33.40 29.60 5.76
C ARG A 11 -34.89 29.52 5.41
N ASP A 12 -35.57 30.64 5.22
CA ASP A 12 -36.98 30.68 4.82
C ASP A 12 -37.18 30.02 3.44
N LEU A 13 -36.25 30.24 2.49
CA LEU A 13 -36.24 29.58 1.19
C LEU A 13 -36.12 28.05 1.34
N ILE A 14 -35.16 27.57 2.13
CA ILE A 14 -34.94 26.14 2.39
C ILE A 14 -36.17 25.49 3.02
N LEU A 15 -36.76 26.14 4.03
CA LEU A 15 -37.96 25.66 4.72
C LEU A 15 -39.19 25.65 3.81
N SER A 16 -39.22 26.49 2.77
CA SER A 16 -40.25 26.46 1.72
C SER A 16 -40.08 25.33 0.70
N GLY A 17 -38.95 24.61 0.74
CA GLY A 17 -38.66 23.45 -0.10
C GLY A 17 -37.77 23.71 -1.31
N THR A 18 -37.18 24.90 -1.43
CA THR A 18 -36.24 25.26 -2.51
C THR A 18 -34.89 25.63 -1.94
N ARG A 19 -33.79 25.33 -2.64
CA ARG A 19 -32.42 25.67 -2.22
C ARG A 19 -31.88 26.88 -2.99
N PRO A 20 -30.80 27.55 -2.53
CA PRO A 20 -30.21 28.69 -3.24
C PRO A 20 -29.80 28.38 -4.69
N ASP A 21 -29.44 27.13 -4.98
CA ASP A 21 -29.07 26.64 -6.31
C ASP A 21 -30.23 25.99 -7.08
N GLY A 22 -31.45 26.05 -6.54
CA GLY A 22 -32.67 25.53 -7.16
C GLY A 22 -32.93 24.03 -6.98
N ARG A 23 -32.05 23.29 -6.28
CA ARG A 23 -32.27 21.86 -5.98
C ARG A 23 -33.36 21.67 -4.91
N ASP A 24 -33.88 20.44 -4.86
CA ASP A 24 -34.62 19.96 -3.69
C ASP A 24 -33.67 19.51 -2.57
N SER A 25 -34.26 19.11 -1.43
CA SER A 25 -33.55 18.73 -0.22
C SER A 25 -32.74 17.43 -0.32
N LYS A 26 -32.96 16.61 -1.35
CA LYS A 26 -32.35 15.26 -1.47
C LYS A 26 -31.40 15.12 -2.65
N THR A 27 -31.51 15.99 -3.66
CA THR A 27 -30.79 15.90 -4.92
C THR A 27 -29.30 16.23 -4.77
N LEU A 28 -28.45 15.34 -5.29
CA LEU A 28 -27.01 15.54 -5.43
C LEU A 28 -26.70 16.56 -6.55
N ARG A 29 -25.56 17.26 -6.45
CA ARG A 29 -24.99 17.94 -7.61
C ARG A 29 -24.45 16.91 -8.61
N GLY A 30 -24.27 17.31 -9.87
CA GLY A 30 -23.67 16.47 -10.91
C GLY A 30 -22.28 15.96 -10.50
N ILE A 31 -22.01 14.68 -10.75
CA ILE A 31 -20.75 14.02 -10.38
C ILE A 31 -20.00 13.64 -11.65
N GLU A 32 -18.73 14.01 -11.71
CA GLU A 32 -17.79 13.60 -12.75
C GLU A 32 -16.57 12.97 -12.10
N CYS A 33 -16.07 11.89 -12.71
CA CYS A 33 -14.99 11.07 -12.16
C CYS A 33 -14.05 10.70 -13.30
N HIS A 34 -12.75 10.86 -13.05
CA HIS A 34 -11.69 10.48 -13.98
C HIS A 34 -10.55 9.83 -13.20
N VAL A 35 -9.84 8.88 -13.83
CA VAL A 35 -8.67 8.20 -13.26
C VAL A 35 -7.52 8.17 -14.26
N GLY A 36 -6.28 8.04 -13.79
CA GLY A 36 -5.11 7.92 -14.65
C GLY A 36 -4.78 9.18 -15.47
N LEU A 37 -5.10 10.36 -14.94
CA LEU A 37 -4.89 11.66 -15.61
C LEU A 37 -3.43 12.11 -15.62
N LEU A 38 -2.68 11.80 -14.56
CA LEU A 38 -1.29 12.25 -14.42
C LEU A 38 -0.32 11.16 -14.93
N PRO A 39 0.51 11.43 -15.95
CA PRO A 39 1.24 10.36 -16.68
C PRO A 39 2.26 9.56 -15.87
N ARG A 40 2.77 10.11 -14.76
CA ARG A 40 3.89 9.50 -13.99
C ARG A 40 3.55 9.22 -12.53
N THR A 41 2.36 9.56 -12.06
CA THR A 41 1.97 9.17 -10.70
C THR A 41 1.70 7.66 -10.64
N HIS A 42 1.73 7.08 -9.44
CA HIS A 42 1.43 5.66 -9.30
C HIS A 42 -0.06 5.38 -9.46
N GLY A 43 -0.88 6.35 -9.05
CA GLY A 43 -2.28 6.48 -9.48
C GLY A 43 -2.70 7.94 -9.41
N SER A 44 -3.78 8.28 -10.10
CA SER A 44 -4.39 9.62 -10.02
C SER A 44 -5.88 9.57 -10.25
N ALA A 45 -6.59 10.55 -9.70
CA ALA A 45 -8.00 10.73 -9.96
C ALA A 45 -8.41 12.19 -9.89
N VAL A 46 -9.45 12.54 -10.63
CA VAL A 46 -10.23 13.76 -10.37
C VAL A 46 -11.63 13.33 -10.00
N PHE A 47 -12.08 13.79 -8.84
CA PHE A 47 -13.47 13.68 -8.43
C PHE A 47 -14.07 15.09 -8.39
N GLN A 48 -15.13 15.31 -9.15
CA GLN A 48 -15.87 16.56 -9.17
C GLN A 48 -17.33 16.30 -8.80
N ARG A 49 -17.86 17.16 -7.93
CA ARG A 49 -19.28 17.19 -7.56
C ARG A 49 -19.77 18.63 -7.55
N GLY A 50 -20.49 19.03 -8.59
CA GLY A 50 -20.77 20.44 -8.88
C GLY A 50 -19.46 21.25 -8.93
N GLU A 51 -19.41 22.33 -8.16
CA GLU A 51 -18.24 23.23 -8.04
C GLU A 51 -17.30 22.83 -6.89
N THR A 52 -17.23 21.53 -6.58
CA THR A 52 -16.23 20.98 -5.66
C THR A 52 -15.42 19.94 -6.40
N GLN A 53 -14.13 20.21 -6.61
CA GLN A 53 -13.22 19.36 -7.36
C GLN A 53 -11.97 19.04 -6.53
N SER A 54 -11.61 17.76 -6.48
CA SER A 54 -10.41 17.25 -5.83
C SER A 54 -9.57 16.48 -6.85
N LEU A 55 -8.34 16.94 -7.04
CA LEU A 55 -7.30 16.23 -7.79
C LEU A 55 -6.49 15.39 -6.80
N ILE A 56 -6.37 14.11 -7.09
CA ILE A 56 -5.70 13.13 -6.25
C ILE A 56 -4.47 12.60 -6.95
N SER A 57 -3.37 12.58 -6.21
CA SER A 57 -2.14 11.88 -6.58
C SER A 57 -1.82 10.80 -5.57
N ILE A 58 -1.59 9.58 -6.05
CA ILE A 58 -1.14 8.46 -5.22
C ILE A 58 0.32 8.18 -5.47
N THR A 59 1.07 8.04 -4.38
CA THR A 59 2.46 7.59 -4.37
C THR A 59 2.58 6.35 -3.49
N LEU A 60 3.34 5.37 -3.98
CA LEU A 60 3.65 4.11 -3.32
C LEU A 60 5.14 4.12 -3.00
N GLY A 61 5.49 3.81 -1.76
CA GLY A 61 6.85 3.85 -1.23
C GLY A 61 7.21 2.57 -0.47
N THR A 62 8.42 2.54 0.08
CA THR A 62 8.92 1.44 0.92
C THR A 62 8.73 1.77 2.41
N SER A 63 9.18 0.91 3.32
CA SER A 63 9.10 1.20 4.77
C SER A 63 9.90 2.45 5.17
N ARG A 64 10.93 2.83 4.41
CA ARG A 64 11.68 4.08 4.61
C ARG A 64 10.86 5.35 4.40
N ASP A 65 9.79 5.25 3.62
CA ASP A 65 8.88 6.36 3.33
C ASP A 65 7.77 6.48 4.39
N GLU A 66 7.72 5.57 5.37
CA GLU A 66 6.76 5.68 6.48
C GLU A 66 7.04 6.91 7.33
N GLN A 67 5.97 7.61 7.72
CA GLN A 67 6.11 8.74 8.62
C GLN A 67 6.25 8.24 10.06
N ARG A 68 7.43 8.42 10.64
CA ARG A 68 7.66 8.26 12.08
C ARG A 68 7.02 9.42 12.84
N VAL A 69 6.14 9.09 13.78
CA VAL A 69 5.44 10.07 14.62
C VAL A 69 6.03 10.01 16.02
N ASP A 70 6.86 11.00 16.31
CA ASP A 70 7.38 11.28 17.65
C ASP A 70 6.45 12.30 18.34
N GLY A 71 5.73 11.83 19.36
CA GLY A 71 4.70 12.59 20.05
C GLY A 71 4.75 12.35 21.56
N LEU A 72 3.64 12.64 22.25
CA LEU A 72 3.54 12.36 23.69
C LEU A 72 3.35 10.87 24.00
N ALA A 73 2.84 10.10 23.04
CA ALA A 73 2.66 8.66 23.14
C ALA A 73 3.91 7.91 22.65
N GLU A 74 3.90 6.58 22.78
CA GLU A 74 4.95 5.74 22.19
C GLU A 74 5.11 6.05 20.69
N GLU A 75 6.36 6.11 20.25
CA GLU A 75 6.70 6.36 18.85
C GLU A 75 6.05 5.28 17.97
N TYR A 76 5.38 5.70 16.90
CA TYR A 76 4.78 4.79 15.93
C TYR A 76 5.01 5.28 14.51
N SER A 77 4.95 4.37 13.54
CA SER A 77 5.05 4.69 12.12
C SER A 77 3.69 4.66 11.44
N LYS A 78 3.48 5.61 10.51
CA LYS A 78 2.30 5.65 9.63
C LYS A 78 2.66 5.18 8.23
N ARG A 79 2.14 4.00 7.87
CA ARG A 79 2.18 3.44 6.51
C ARG A 79 1.22 4.13 5.54
N PHE A 80 0.12 4.67 6.05
CA PHE A 80 -0.87 5.41 5.26
C PHE A 80 -0.92 6.87 5.69
N MET A 81 -0.81 7.76 4.72
CA MET A 81 -0.83 9.20 4.91
C MET A 81 -1.76 9.82 3.88
N LEU A 82 -2.62 10.74 4.32
CA LEU A 82 -3.44 11.56 3.43
C LEU A 82 -3.20 13.03 3.73
N ASP A 83 -2.49 13.67 2.82
CA ASP A 83 -2.28 15.12 2.82
C ASP A 83 -3.42 15.79 2.07
N TYR A 84 -3.94 16.87 2.64
CA TYR A 84 -5.02 17.66 2.05
C TYR A 84 -4.54 19.10 1.91
N ASN A 85 -4.65 19.65 0.71
CA ASN A 85 -4.25 21.02 0.38
C ASN A 85 -5.46 21.80 -0.13
N PHE A 86 -5.61 23.04 0.38
CA PHE A 86 -6.67 23.95 0.01
C PHE A 86 -6.09 25.27 -0.51
N PRO A 87 -5.60 25.29 -1.77
CA PRO A 87 -5.04 26.49 -2.35
C PRO A 87 -6.09 27.59 -2.49
N SER A 88 -5.70 28.86 -2.35
CA SER A 88 -6.66 29.97 -2.30
C SER A 88 -7.44 30.16 -3.60
N PHE A 89 -6.87 29.77 -4.74
CA PHE A 89 -7.57 29.84 -6.04
C PHE A 89 -8.80 28.92 -6.09
N SER A 90 -8.88 27.89 -5.25
CA SER A 90 -10.02 26.96 -5.22
C SER A 90 -11.35 27.62 -4.84
N VAL A 91 -11.28 28.81 -4.24
CA VAL A 91 -12.42 29.67 -3.92
C VAL A 91 -12.33 31.03 -4.62
N GLY A 92 -11.48 31.15 -5.65
CA GLY A 92 -11.28 32.39 -6.40
C GLY A 92 -10.52 33.48 -5.66
N GLU A 93 -9.81 33.15 -4.57
CA GLU A 93 -9.07 34.12 -3.77
C GLU A 93 -7.55 34.11 -4.04
N CYS A 94 -6.90 35.23 -3.71
CA CYS A 94 -5.44 35.37 -3.77
C CYS A 94 -4.86 35.48 -2.35
N ARG A 95 -4.12 34.46 -1.91
CA ARG A 95 -3.39 34.47 -0.62
C ARG A 95 -1.97 33.94 -0.81
N ALA A 96 -1.07 34.31 0.09
CA ALA A 96 0.29 33.76 0.08
C ALA A 96 0.26 32.25 0.36
N ILE A 97 1.00 31.48 -0.45
CA ILE A 97 1.16 30.03 -0.24
C ILE A 97 2.04 29.83 1.01
N ARG A 98 1.48 29.19 2.03
CA ARG A 98 2.15 28.81 3.28
C ARG A 98 1.96 27.32 3.53
N GLY A 99 2.58 26.79 4.58
CA GLY A 99 2.30 25.43 5.05
C GLY A 99 0.84 25.24 5.48
N PRO A 100 0.38 23.99 5.61
CA PRO A 100 -1.02 23.67 5.86
C PRO A 100 -1.50 24.21 7.21
N GLY A 101 -2.69 24.81 7.20
CA GLY A 101 -3.39 25.28 8.38
C GLY A 101 -4.14 24.17 9.13
N ARG A 102 -4.71 24.51 10.28
CA ARG A 102 -5.48 23.54 11.11
C ARG A 102 -6.64 22.88 10.37
N ARG A 103 -7.35 23.62 9.52
CA ARG A 103 -8.49 23.10 8.77
C ARG A 103 -8.06 22.10 7.70
N GLU A 104 -6.95 22.35 7.02
CA GLU A 104 -6.38 21.43 6.04
C GLU A 104 -5.94 20.12 6.69
N ILE A 105 -5.22 20.21 7.81
CA ILE A 105 -4.85 19.02 8.61
C ILE A 105 -6.09 18.27 9.12
N GLY A 106 -7.10 18.99 9.62
CA GLY A 106 -8.34 18.38 10.12
C GLY A 106 -9.15 17.66 9.03
N HIS A 107 -9.25 18.25 7.84
CA HIS A 107 -9.90 17.64 6.69
C HIS A 107 -9.11 16.44 6.16
N GLY A 108 -7.78 16.55 6.09
CA GLY A 108 -6.89 15.44 5.73
C GLY A 108 -7.06 14.27 6.70
N ALA A 109 -7.03 14.53 8.00
CA ALA A 109 -7.23 13.51 9.03
C ALA A 109 -8.62 12.85 8.97
N LEU A 110 -9.68 13.61 8.67
CA LEU A 110 -11.02 13.05 8.46
C LEU A 110 -11.05 12.11 7.26
N ALA A 111 -10.48 12.54 6.13
CA ALA A 111 -10.43 11.72 4.92
C ALA A 111 -9.56 10.47 5.13
N GLU A 112 -8.39 10.63 5.77
CA GLU A 112 -7.50 9.52 6.13
C GLU A 112 -8.24 8.48 6.97
N ARG A 113 -8.88 8.91 8.06
CA ARG A 113 -9.66 8.03 8.96
C ARG A 113 -10.80 7.32 8.24
N SER A 114 -11.38 7.97 7.23
CA SER A 114 -12.51 7.43 6.47
C SER A 114 -12.08 6.38 5.44
N VAL A 115 -10.87 6.47 4.90
CA VAL A 115 -10.36 5.53 3.88
C VAL A 115 -9.54 4.41 4.51
N LYS A 116 -8.83 4.68 5.60
CA LYS A 116 -7.96 3.70 6.30
C LYS A 116 -8.62 2.34 6.58
N PRO A 117 -9.89 2.23 6.98
CA PRO A 117 -10.50 0.93 7.31
C PRO A 117 -10.65 -0.05 6.13
N VAL A 118 -10.53 0.42 4.88
CA VAL A 118 -10.61 -0.45 3.69
C VAL A 118 -9.25 -0.78 3.09
N LEU A 119 -8.17 -0.25 3.66
CA LEU A 119 -6.83 -0.54 3.16
C LEU A 119 -6.41 -1.97 3.50
N PRO A 120 -5.61 -2.61 2.61
CA PRO A 120 -5.03 -3.91 2.89
C PRO A 120 -3.99 -3.85 4.01
N ASP A 121 -3.77 -5.00 4.64
CA ASP A 121 -2.70 -5.19 5.61
C ASP A 121 -1.32 -5.19 4.93
N ALA A 122 -0.27 -4.97 5.72
CA ALA A 122 1.12 -4.91 5.22
C ALA A 122 1.63 -6.25 4.66
N GLU A 123 0.96 -7.35 4.99
CA GLU A 123 1.26 -8.68 4.46
C GLU A 123 0.77 -8.81 3.02
N GLU A 124 -0.45 -8.35 2.73
CA GLU A 124 -1.06 -8.38 1.41
C GLU A 124 -0.51 -7.29 0.48
N PHE A 125 -0.32 -6.08 1.00
CA PHE A 125 0.16 -4.94 0.22
C PHE A 125 1.26 -4.20 0.98
N PRO A 126 2.54 -4.59 0.78
CA PRO A 126 3.67 -4.13 1.60
C PRO A 126 4.18 -2.73 1.26
N TYR A 127 3.29 -1.84 0.81
CA TYR A 127 3.63 -0.49 0.39
C TYR A 127 3.23 0.53 1.44
N THR A 128 4.09 1.54 1.59
CA THR A 128 3.69 2.82 2.15
C THR A 128 2.86 3.55 1.12
N VAL A 129 1.71 4.10 1.52
CA VAL A 129 0.77 4.75 0.61
C VAL A 129 0.58 6.20 1.05
N ARG A 130 0.95 7.12 0.17
CA ARG A 130 0.71 8.55 0.33
C ARG A 130 -0.33 9.02 -0.67
N VAL A 131 -1.40 9.59 -0.14
CA VAL A 131 -2.44 10.27 -0.90
C VAL A 131 -2.24 11.76 -0.72
N VAL A 132 -2.21 12.52 -1.82
CA VAL A 132 -2.30 13.98 -1.79
C VAL A 132 -3.59 14.39 -2.46
N SER A 133 -4.42 15.14 -1.74
CA SER A 133 -5.66 15.73 -2.23
C SER A 133 -5.49 17.23 -2.40
N ASP A 134 -5.40 17.66 -3.66
CA ASP A 134 -5.35 19.07 -4.04
C ASP A 134 -6.75 19.53 -4.44
N ILE A 135 -7.34 20.43 -3.65
CA ILE A 135 -8.66 20.98 -3.95
C ILE A 135 -8.52 22.05 -5.03
N LEU A 136 -9.14 21.82 -6.18
CA LEU A 136 -9.08 22.72 -7.33
C LEU A 136 -10.28 23.68 -7.37
N GLU A 137 -11.42 23.24 -6.85
CA GLU A 137 -12.66 24.04 -6.71
C GLU A 137 -13.35 23.65 -5.40
N SER A 138 -13.99 24.59 -4.71
CA SER A 138 -14.71 24.31 -3.47
C SER A 138 -15.93 25.19 -3.24
N ASN A 139 -17.11 24.63 -3.51
CA ASN A 139 -18.40 25.18 -3.07
C ASN A 139 -19.20 24.15 -2.24
N GLY A 140 -18.53 23.29 -1.49
CA GLY A 140 -19.18 22.25 -0.68
C GLY A 140 -18.21 21.14 -0.32
N SER A 141 -18.46 20.46 0.79
CA SER A 141 -17.58 19.52 1.49
C SER A 141 -16.44 18.86 0.66
N SER A 142 -15.33 19.59 0.53
CA SER A 142 -14.14 19.17 -0.21
C SER A 142 -13.36 18.04 0.50
N SER A 143 -13.56 17.89 1.82
CA SER A 143 -13.08 16.73 2.57
C SER A 143 -13.79 15.43 2.12
N MET A 144 -15.08 15.48 1.81
CA MET A 144 -15.80 14.32 1.28
C MET A 144 -15.46 14.05 -0.19
N ALA A 145 -15.22 15.09 -0.99
CA ALA A 145 -14.64 14.93 -2.33
C ALA A 145 -13.26 14.24 -2.27
N SER A 146 -12.45 14.57 -1.27
CA SER A 146 -11.15 13.93 -1.03
C SER A 146 -11.27 12.44 -0.71
N VAL A 147 -12.29 12.02 0.04
CA VAL A 147 -12.55 10.59 0.31
C VAL A 147 -12.90 9.84 -0.98
N CYS A 148 -13.81 10.40 -1.78
CA CYS A 148 -14.23 9.81 -3.05
C CYS A 148 -13.05 9.73 -4.03
N GLY A 149 -12.34 10.84 -4.20
CA GLY A 149 -11.16 10.92 -5.04
C GLY A 149 -10.06 9.95 -4.58
N ALA A 150 -9.75 9.91 -3.29
CA ALA A 150 -8.73 9.01 -2.74
C ALA A 150 -9.07 7.55 -3.06
N THR A 151 -10.33 7.16 -2.92
CA THR A 151 -10.79 5.82 -3.30
C THR A 151 -10.55 5.54 -4.78
N LEU A 152 -10.93 6.45 -5.68
CA LEU A 152 -10.67 6.31 -7.12
C LEU A 152 -9.17 6.20 -7.43
N GLY A 153 -8.36 7.07 -6.82
CA GLY A 153 -6.90 7.10 -7.01
C GLY A 153 -6.23 5.83 -6.50
N LEU A 154 -6.64 5.31 -5.34
CA LEU A 154 -6.12 4.05 -4.79
C LEU A 154 -6.43 2.87 -5.70
N MET A 155 -7.66 2.82 -6.23
CA MET A 155 -8.05 1.80 -7.21
C MET A 155 -7.24 1.93 -8.50
N ASP A 156 -7.02 3.15 -8.99
CA ASP A 156 -6.16 3.42 -10.16
C ASP A 156 -4.70 3.05 -9.92
N ALA A 157 -4.21 3.22 -8.69
CA ALA A 157 -2.85 2.83 -8.29
C ALA A 157 -2.65 1.32 -8.12
N GLY A 158 -3.71 0.51 -8.25
CA GLY A 158 -3.67 -0.94 -8.04
C GLY A 158 -3.61 -1.34 -6.57
N VAL A 159 -4.01 -0.45 -5.64
CA VAL A 159 -4.12 -0.80 -4.22
C VAL A 159 -5.34 -1.70 -4.03
N PRO A 160 -5.19 -2.92 -3.48
CA PRO A 160 -6.29 -3.86 -3.30
C PRO A 160 -7.16 -3.47 -2.10
N ILE A 161 -7.91 -2.37 -2.22
CA ILE A 161 -8.87 -1.97 -1.19
C ILE A 161 -10.01 -2.98 -1.10
N SER A 162 -10.46 -3.30 0.12
CA SER A 162 -11.49 -4.30 0.33
C SER A 162 -12.86 -3.88 -0.22
N ASN A 163 -13.18 -2.58 -0.15
CA ASN A 163 -14.40 -1.99 -0.67
C ASN A 163 -14.19 -0.51 -1.02
N PRO A 164 -14.86 0.03 -2.06
CA PRO A 164 -14.84 1.46 -2.35
C PRO A 164 -15.58 2.26 -1.27
N VAL A 165 -15.05 3.44 -0.93
CA VAL A 165 -15.61 4.37 0.06
C VAL A 165 -16.06 5.65 -0.65
N ALA A 166 -17.28 6.10 -0.38
CA ALA A 166 -17.75 7.42 -0.79
C ALA A 166 -18.05 8.28 0.44
N GLY A 167 -17.98 9.60 0.27
CA GLY A 167 -18.28 10.60 1.29
C GLY A 167 -19.39 11.56 0.85
N ILE A 168 -20.22 11.97 1.81
CA ILE A 168 -21.26 12.97 1.61
C ILE A 168 -21.35 13.87 2.85
N SER A 169 -21.80 15.11 2.66
CA SER A 169 -22.19 16.01 3.74
C SER A 169 -23.70 16.25 3.66
N VAL A 170 -24.35 16.21 4.82
CA VAL A 170 -25.77 16.48 5.00
C VAL A 170 -25.93 17.62 5.98
N GLY A 171 -26.68 18.65 5.59
CA GLY A 171 -26.98 19.80 6.45
C GLY A 171 -28.35 19.71 7.11
N LEU A 172 -28.60 20.61 8.05
CA LEU A 172 -29.90 20.79 8.70
C LEU A 172 -30.28 22.27 8.70
N VAL A 173 -31.54 22.58 8.42
CA VAL A 173 -32.17 23.84 8.80
C VAL A 173 -33.38 23.52 9.67
N LYS A 174 -33.40 24.05 10.89
CA LYS A 174 -34.38 23.79 11.94
C LYS A 174 -34.97 25.11 12.45
N GLN A 175 -36.30 25.24 12.36
CA GLN A 175 -37.03 26.37 12.94
C GLN A 175 -37.63 26.02 14.31
N SER A 176 -38.10 24.78 14.47
CA SER A 176 -38.63 24.24 15.73
C SER A 176 -38.39 22.73 15.78
N ASP A 177 -38.80 22.05 16.86
CA ASP A 177 -38.64 20.59 16.96
C ASP A 177 -39.46 19.82 15.92
N ASP A 178 -40.59 20.38 15.49
CA ASP A 178 -41.49 19.78 14.49
C ASP A 178 -41.24 20.30 13.06
N GLN A 179 -40.44 21.36 12.90
CA GLN A 179 -40.19 22.00 11.61
C GLN A 179 -38.69 22.08 11.31
N TRP A 180 -38.23 21.13 10.51
CA TRP A 180 -36.84 21.05 10.05
C TRP A 180 -36.73 20.37 8.68
N VAL A 181 -35.63 20.65 7.98
CA VAL A 181 -35.29 20.09 6.66
C VAL A 181 -33.83 19.63 6.66
N LEU A 182 -33.60 18.42 6.16
CA LEU A 182 -32.25 17.89 5.90
C LEU A 182 -31.85 18.14 4.46
N LEU A 183 -30.60 18.52 4.22
CA LEU A 183 -30.09 18.89 2.91
C LEU A 183 -28.98 17.94 2.48
N THR A 184 -29.19 17.20 1.41
CA THR A 184 -28.15 16.37 0.78
C THR A 184 -27.17 17.24 -0.01
N ASP A 185 -25.87 16.98 0.16
CA ASP A 185 -24.79 17.61 -0.61
C ASP A 185 -24.84 19.14 -0.53
N ILE A 186 -24.61 19.63 0.68
CA ILE A 186 -24.70 21.07 0.97
C ILE A 186 -23.66 21.88 0.21
N ILE A 187 -24.08 23.07 -0.21
CA ILE A 187 -23.18 24.12 -0.71
C ILE A 187 -22.62 24.97 0.43
N GLY A 188 -21.63 25.83 0.14
CA GLY A 188 -21.00 26.68 1.15
C GLY A 188 -21.98 27.55 1.93
N ASP A 189 -22.97 28.14 1.25
CA ASP A 189 -24.01 28.96 1.88
C ASP A 189 -24.92 28.15 2.82
N GLU A 190 -25.24 26.91 2.44
CA GLU A 190 -26.10 26.03 3.26
C GLU A 190 -25.38 25.51 4.49
N ASP A 191 -24.07 25.25 4.39
CA ASP A 191 -23.23 25.04 5.57
C ASP A 191 -23.24 26.30 6.43
N HIS A 192 -22.95 27.48 5.85
CA HIS A 192 -22.80 28.73 6.61
C HIS A 192 -24.07 29.15 7.36
N TYR A 193 -25.24 29.06 6.73
CA TYR A 193 -26.54 29.47 7.31
C TYR A 193 -27.36 28.30 7.92
N GLY A 194 -26.87 27.07 7.79
CA GLY A 194 -27.48 25.88 8.39
C GLY A 194 -27.07 25.67 9.85
N ASP A 195 -27.81 24.79 10.52
CA ASP A 195 -27.70 24.46 11.94
C ASP A 195 -26.79 23.26 12.23
N MET A 196 -26.47 22.47 11.19
CA MET A 196 -25.67 21.25 11.26
C MET A 196 -24.90 21.03 9.96
N ASP A 197 -23.64 20.58 10.07
CA ASP A 197 -22.89 19.92 8.99
C ASP A 197 -22.52 18.50 9.45
N PHE A 198 -23.16 17.51 8.83
CA PHE A 198 -22.94 16.09 9.10
C PHE A 198 -22.19 15.46 7.94
N LYS A 199 -20.88 15.27 8.09
CA LYS A 199 -20.03 14.59 7.12
C LYS A 199 -19.97 13.10 7.43
N ILE A 200 -20.22 12.27 6.43
CA ILE A 200 -20.28 10.82 6.59
C ILE A 200 -19.69 10.12 5.36
N ALA A 201 -18.79 9.19 5.66
CA ALA A 201 -18.10 8.36 4.69
C ALA A 201 -18.31 6.88 5.00
N GLY A 202 -18.33 6.06 3.97
CA GLY A 202 -18.51 4.63 4.13
C GLY A 202 -18.64 3.88 2.82
N THR A 203 -18.67 2.56 2.96
CA THR A 203 -18.88 1.60 1.88
C THR A 203 -20.37 1.30 1.73
N GLN A 204 -20.70 0.36 0.85
CA GLN A 204 -22.03 -0.25 0.78
C GLN A 204 -22.39 -1.06 2.05
N ASN A 205 -21.39 -1.55 2.78
CA ASN A 205 -21.56 -2.44 3.93
C ASN A 205 -21.65 -1.70 5.26
N GLY A 206 -21.14 -0.47 5.34
CA GLY A 206 -21.07 0.25 6.60
C GLY A 206 -20.43 1.62 6.51
N ILE A 207 -20.34 2.28 7.65
CA ILE A 207 -19.77 3.62 7.80
C ILE A 207 -18.30 3.46 8.24
N THR A 208 -17.40 4.23 7.62
CA THR A 208 -15.97 4.25 7.94
C THR A 208 -15.54 5.53 8.64
N GLY A 209 -16.29 6.62 8.47
CA GLY A 209 -16.00 7.89 9.13
C GLY A 209 -17.23 8.77 9.29
N ILE A 210 -17.33 9.44 10.43
CA ILE A 210 -18.33 10.48 10.72
C ILE A 210 -17.61 11.70 11.30
N GLN A 211 -18.09 12.88 10.94
CA GLN A 211 -17.83 14.13 11.65
C GLN A 211 -19.14 14.92 11.70
N LEU A 212 -19.45 15.49 12.86
CA LEU A 212 -20.64 16.27 13.09
C LEU A 212 -20.24 17.58 13.74
N ASP A 213 -20.61 18.69 13.12
CA ASP A 213 -20.53 20.02 13.70
C ASP A 213 -21.96 20.57 13.85
N LEU A 214 -22.32 20.99 15.07
CA LEU A 214 -23.61 21.58 15.41
C LEU A 214 -23.44 23.05 15.77
N LYS A 215 -24.36 23.89 15.27
CA LYS A 215 -24.45 25.31 15.63
C LYS A 215 -25.62 25.62 16.57
N ILE A 216 -26.40 24.61 16.90
CA ILE A 216 -27.53 24.65 17.83
C ILE A 216 -27.26 23.72 19.01
N ASP A 217 -28.00 23.89 20.11
CA ASP A 217 -27.79 23.16 21.36
C ASP A 217 -27.90 21.63 21.22
N GLY A 218 -28.71 21.15 20.27
CA GLY A 218 -28.85 19.72 20.03
C GLY A 218 -29.82 19.35 18.91
N ILE A 219 -29.82 18.07 18.59
CA ILE A 219 -30.70 17.43 17.59
C ILE A 219 -31.38 16.21 18.21
N SER A 220 -32.60 15.91 17.77
CA SER A 220 -33.35 14.76 18.26
C SER A 220 -32.83 13.45 17.65
N GLY A 221 -33.15 12.33 18.30
CA GLY A 221 -32.83 11.00 17.75
C GLY A 221 -33.47 10.73 16.39
N ASP A 222 -34.60 11.39 16.08
CA ASP A 222 -35.27 11.28 14.79
C ASP A 222 -34.51 12.01 13.69
N ILE A 223 -33.96 13.20 13.97
CA ILE A 223 -33.08 13.92 13.04
C ILE A 223 -31.84 13.07 12.73
N ILE A 224 -31.22 12.44 13.74
CA ILE A 224 -30.05 11.57 13.55
C ILE A 224 -30.41 10.38 12.66
N ARG A 225 -31.52 9.67 12.94
CA ARG A 225 -31.96 8.53 12.12
C ARG A 225 -32.25 8.94 10.68
N ALA A 226 -32.95 10.05 10.48
CA ALA A 226 -33.25 10.59 9.15
C ALA A 226 -31.96 10.97 8.39
N THR A 227 -31.01 11.61 9.07
CA THR A 227 -29.69 11.98 8.50
C THR A 227 -28.91 10.75 8.06
N MET A 228 -28.88 9.69 8.88
CA MET A 228 -28.22 8.42 8.52
C MET A 228 -28.87 7.73 7.32
N ALA A 229 -30.21 7.77 7.23
CA ALA A 229 -30.94 7.19 6.10
C ALA A 229 -30.68 7.96 4.80
N GLN A 230 -30.87 9.29 4.82
CA GLN A 230 -30.68 10.16 3.66
C GLN A 230 -29.23 10.16 3.16
N SER A 231 -28.27 10.19 4.09
CA SER A 231 -26.85 10.08 3.73
C SER A 231 -26.48 8.72 3.13
N ARG A 232 -27.08 7.62 3.58
CA ARG A 232 -26.86 6.30 2.98
C ARG A 232 -27.32 6.27 1.53
N GLU A 233 -28.52 6.78 1.22
CA GLU A 233 -29.05 6.85 -0.13
C GLU A 233 -28.10 7.63 -1.06
N ALA A 234 -27.73 8.85 -0.65
CA ALA A 234 -26.82 9.71 -1.40
C ALA A 234 -25.45 9.06 -1.62
N ARG A 235 -24.89 8.41 -0.59
CA ARG A 235 -23.60 7.74 -0.66
C ARG A 235 -23.61 6.55 -1.61
N MET A 236 -24.73 5.82 -1.71
CA MET A 236 -24.87 4.74 -2.70
C MET A 236 -24.91 5.27 -4.13
N GLU A 237 -25.53 6.42 -4.36
CA GLU A 237 -25.54 7.06 -5.68
C GLU A 237 -24.14 7.54 -6.09
N ILE A 238 -23.40 8.17 -5.18
CA ILE A 238 -22.01 8.56 -5.41
C ILE A 238 -21.13 7.33 -5.72
N LEU A 239 -21.28 6.23 -4.96
CA LEU A 239 -20.55 4.99 -5.22
C LEU A 239 -20.84 4.43 -6.62
N ARG A 240 -22.10 4.47 -7.08
CA ARG A 240 -22.44 4.01 -8.44
C ARG A 240 -21.76 4.87 -9.51
N ALA A 241 -21.74 6.19 -9.34
CA ALA A 241 -21.05 7.10 -10.26
C ALA A 241 -19.53 6.80 -10.31
N MET A 242 -18.89 6.63 -9.15
CA MET A 242 -17.48 6.26 -9.05
C MET A 242 -17.18 4.93 -9.73
N LEU A 243 -17.98 3.89 -9.45
CA LEU A 243 -17.79 2.54 -10.00
C LEU A 243 -18.05 2.44 -11.50
N THR A 244 -18.78 3.40 -12.09
CA THR A 244 -18.92 3.52 -13.55
C THR A 244 -17.59 3.92 -14.20
N THR A 245 -16.73 4.66 -13.48
CA THR A 245 -15.41 5.09 -13.97
C THR A 245 -14.36 4.00 -13.80
N ILE A 246 -14.31 3.38 -12.62
CA ILE A 246 -13.39 2.28 -12.32
C ILE A 246 -14.12 1.24 -11.45
N PRO A 247 -14.48 0.06 -12.00
CA PRO A 247 -15.34 -0.89 -11.29
C PRO A 247 -14.62 -1.69 -10.19
N ARG A 248 -13.29 -1.80 -10.27
CA ARG A 248 -12.43 -2.50 -9.32
C ARG A 248 -11.00 -1.93 -9.38
N PRO A 249 -10.17 -2.12 -8.34
CA PRO A 249 -8.75 -1.78 -8.43
C PRO A 249 -8.08 -2.37 -9.68
N ARG A 250 -7.10 -1.66 -10.23
CA ARG A 250 -6.26 -2.20 -11.30
C ARG A 250 -5.57 -3.48 -10.81
N PRO A 251 -5.39 -4.49 -11.68
CA PRO A 251 -4.75 -5.75 -11.28
C PRO A 251 -3.28 -5.57 -10.91
N ASP A 252 -2.62 -4.60 -11.52
CA ASP A 252 -1.21 -4.32 -11.33
C ASP A 252 -1.00 -2.86 -10.91
N ILE A 253 -0.01 -2.62 -10.05
CA ILE A 253 0.45 -1.26 -9.71
C ILE A 253 1.28 -0.67 -10.87
N SER A 254 1.32 0.66 -10.94
CA SER A 254 2.07 1.42 -11.97
C SER A 254 3.50 0.90 -12.21
N GLY A 255 3.95 0.95 -13.46
CA GLY A 255 5.33 0.59 -13.83
C GLY A 255 6.39 1.56 -13.28
N TRP A 256 5.98 2.73 -12.79
CA TRP A 256 6.85 3.68 -12.11
C TRP A 256 6.93 3.45 -10.60
N ALA A 257 6.02 2.65 -10.04
CA ALA A 257 6.04 2.30 -8.63
C ALA A 257 7.17 1.29 -8.36
N PRO A 258 7.81 1.36 -7.17
CA PRO A 258 8.80 0.37 -6.80
C PRO A 258 8.18 -1.03 -6.78
N ARG A 259 8.87 -2.01 -7.35
CA ARG A 259 8.51 -3.42 -7.21
C ARG A 259 9.08 -3.93 -5.89
N LEU A 260 8.22 -4.50 -5.06
CA LEU A 260 8.59 -5.14 -3.80
C LEU A 260 8.57 -6.66 -3.99
N LEU A 261 9.73 -7.28 -3.81
CA LEU A 261 9.87 -8.74 -3.74
C LEU A 261 10.13 -9.10 -2.27
N ARG A 262 9.50 -10.18 -1.80
CA ARG A 262 9.69 -10.71 -0.46
C ARG A 262 10.22 -12.13 -0.51
N THR A 263 11.16 -12.45 0.36
CA THR A 263 11.62 -13.81 0.60
C THR A 263 11.86 -14.03 2.09
N MET A 264 11.68 -15.26 2.54
CA MET A 264 11.95 -15.65 3.93
C MET A 264 13.31 -16.34 3.98
N ILE A 265 14.15 -15.88 4.89
CA ILE A 265 15.44 -16.50 5.19
C ILE A 265 15.43 -17.04 6.61
N ASP A 266 16.34 -17.97 6.88
CA ASP A 266 16.59 -18.44 8.24
C ASP A 266 17.10 -17.26 9.10
N PRO A 267 16.48 -16.97 10.27
CA PRO A 267 16.92 -15.89 11.17
C PRO A 267 18.41 -15.96 11.53
N ASP A 268 18.99 -17.16 11.63
CA ASP A 268 20.41 -17.35 11.94
C ASP A 268 21.33 -16.81 10.84
N LYS A 269 20.81 -16.63 9.62
CA LYS A 269 21.54 -16.13 8.45
C LYS A 269 21.38 -14.64 8.19
N ILE A 270 20.58 -13.94 8.99
CA ILE A 270 20.47 -12.47 8.91
C ILE A 270 21.85 -11.81 9.02
N GLY A 271 22.68 -12.29 9.96
CA GLY A 271 24.04 -11.78 10.15
C GLY A 271 24.94 -11.95 8.92
N LEU A 272 24.76 -13.05 8.16
CA LEU A 272 25.51 -13.32 6.93
C LEU A 272 25.09 -12.35 5.81
N LEU A 273 23.79 -12.14 5.64
CA LEU A 273 23.23 -11.23 4.64
C LEU A 273 23.63 -9.77 4.89
N ILE A 274 23.58 -9.32 6.15
CA ILE A 274 24.01 -7.96 6.53
C ILE A 274 25.54 -7.84 6.37
N GLY A 275 26.28 -8.83 6.85
CA GLY A 275 27.74 -8.85 6.89
C GLY A 275 28.34 -7.85 7.89
N PRO A 276 29.67 -7.87 8.10
CA PRO A 276 30.34 -7.00 9.07
C PRO A 276 30.10 -5.51 8.77
N GLY A 277 29.39 -4.81 9.67
CA GLY A 277 29.05 -3.39 9.52
C GLY A 277 28.09 -3.08 8.36
N GLY A 278 27.33 -4.07 7.88
CA GLY A 278 26.41 -3.90 6.75
C GLY A 278 27.08 -3.91 5.37
N LYS A 279 28.33 -4.37 5.26
CA LYS A 279 29.08 -4.33 3.99
C LYS A 279 28.43 -5.19 2.89
N THR A 280 27.97 -6.39 3.22
CA THR A 280 27.40 -7.33 2.24
C THR A 280 26.10 -6.77 1.66
N ILE A 281 25.16 -6.40 2.53
CA ILE A 281 23.88 -5.82 2.10
C ILE A 281 24.06 -4.50 1.33
N ARG A 282 25.04 -3.67 1.69
CA ARG A 282 25.38 -2.45 0.92
C ARG A 282 25.94 -2.77 -0.46
N ALA A 283 26.82 -3.76 -0.57
CA ALA A 283 27.39 -4.16 -1.86
C ALA A 283 26.31 -4.67 -2.84
N ILE A 284 25.32 -5.45 -2.34
CA ILE A 284 24.20 -5.91 -3.16
C ILE A 284 23.34 -4.71 -3.60
N GLN A 285 23.01 -3.80 -2.68
CA GLN A 285 22.23 -2.60 -2.99
C GLN A 285 22.96 -1.66 -3.97
N GLU A 286 24.29 -1.50 -3.86
CA GLU A 286 25.10 -0.70 -4.81
C GLU A 286 25.17 -1.34 -6.20
N THR A 287 25.29 -2.67 -6.27
CA THR A 287 25.39 -3.40 -7.54
C THR A 287 24.07 -3.43 -8.29
N THR A 288 22.96 -3.57 -7.56
CA THR A 288 21.62 -3.74 -8.13
C THR A 288 20.80 -2.46 -8.14
N GLY A 289 21.15 -1.45 -7.36
CA GLY A 289 20.31 -0.27 -7.13
C GLY A 289 19.01 -0.57 -6.37
N ALA A 290 18.80 -1.81 -5.91
CA ALA A 290 17.67 -2.17 -5.07
C ALA A 290 17.90 -1.71 -3.63
N VAL A 291 16.82 -1.49 -2.89
CA VAL A 291 16.83 -1.28 -1.44
C VAL A 291 16.45 -2.60 -0.78
N ILE A 292 17.27 -3.07 0.16
CA ILE A 292 17.05 -4.33 0.88
C ILE A 292 16.82 -4.00 2.34
N GLU A 293 15.71 -4.48 2.88
CA GLU A 293 15.29 -4.36 4.27
C GLU A 293 15.13 -5.76 4.84
N VAL A 294 15.69 -5.99 6.02
CA VAL A 294 15.69 -7.29 6.69
C VAL A 294 15.06 -7.10 8.06
N ASN A 295 14.04 -7.89 8.35
CA ASN A 295 13.39 -7.93 9.65
C ASN A 295 14.01 -9.03 10.53
N ASP A 296 13.85 -8.91 11.84
CA ASP A 296 14.40 -9.85 12.83
C ASP A 296 13.76 -11.25 12.75
N ASP A 297 12.60 -11.38 12.10
CA ASP A 297 11.90 -12.63 11.84
C ASP A 297 12.42 -13.39 10.59
N GLY A 298 13.40 -12.84 9.89
CA GLY A 298 13.95 -13.40 8.65
C GLY A 298 13.19 -12.98 7.39
N CYS A 299 12.22 -12.07 7.46
CA CYS A 299 11.57 -11.51 6.28
C CYS A 299 12.49 -10.48 5.61
N VAL A 300 12.87 -10.75 4.35
CA VAL A 300 13.67 -9.83 3.53
C VAL A 300 12.77 -9.21 2.47
N THR A 301 12.68 -7.88 2.48
CA THR A 301 11.95 -7.08 1.49
C THR A 301 12.94 -6.36 0.59
N ILE A 302 12.79 -6.56 -0.72
CA ILE A 302 13.66 -6.01 -1.78
C ILE A 302 12.81 -5.07 -2.63
N ALA A 303 13.16 -3.79 -2.65
CA ALA A 303 12.47 -2.76 -3.41
C ALA A 303 13.33 -2.23 -4.55
N SER A 304 12.81 -2.15 -5.77
CA SER A 304 13.49 -1.45 -6.88
C SER A 304 12.49 -0.87 -7.87
N SER A 305 12.82 0.27 -8.49
CA SER A 305 12.04 0.81 -9.61
C SER A 305 12.22 0.01 -10.91
N ASN A 306 13.21 -0.89 -10.96
CA ASN A 306 13.44 -1.80 -12.09
C ASN A 306 13.25 -3.26 -11.66
N ALA A 307 12.35 -3.98 -12.34
CA ALA A 307 12.03 -5.38 -12.04
C ALA A 307 13.25 -6.31 -12.19
N ASP A 308 14.09 -6.08 -13.20
CA ASP A 308 15.28 -6.91 -13.45
C ASP A 308 16.29 -6.78 -12.31
N TRP A 309 16.41 -5.57 -11.77
CA TRP A 309 17.29 -5.29 -10.64
C TRP A 309 16.77 -5.87 -9.33
N ALA A 310 15.45 -5.81 -9.10
CA ALA A 310 14.83 -6.48 -7.96
C ALA A 310 15.06 -8.01 -8.00
N GLN A 311 14.88 -8.63 -9.18
CA GLN A 311 15.12 -10.06 -9.39
C GLN A 311 16.60 -10.42 -9.19
N ALA A 312 17.53 -9.62 -9.71
CA ALA A 312 18.97 -9.83 -9.51
C ALA A 312 19.38 -9.73 -8.04
N ALA A 313 18.81 -8.78 -7.29
CA ALA A 313 19.02 -8.65 -5.85
C ALA A 313 18.46 -9.86 -5.09
N LEU A 314 17.24 -10.30 -5.45
CA LEU A 314 16.62 -11.49 -4.86
C LEU A 314 17.49 -12.73 -5.06
N ALA A 315 17.97 -12.97 -6.28
CA ALA A 315 18.84 -14.10 -6.58
C ALA A 315 20.16 -14.07 -5.77
N GLN A 316 20.73 -12.88 -5.54
CA GLN A 316 21.92 -12.74 -4.69
C GLN A 316 21.63 -13.01 -3.21
N VAL A 317 20.50 -12.52 -2.69
CA VAL A 317 20.04 -12.80 -1.32
C VAL A 317 19.84 -14.30 -1.14
N GLU A 318 19.08 -14.93 -2.04
CA GLU A 318 18.80 -16.37 -1.98
C GLU A 318 20.08 -17.21 -2.13
N ALA A 319 21.02 -16.81 -2.99
CA ALA A 319 22.29 -17.52 -3.12
C ALA A 319 23.14 -17.46 -1.84
N LEU A 320 23.13 -16.33 -1.13
CA LEU A 320 23.85 -16.16 0.13
C LEU A 320 23.17 -16.86 1.30
N THR A 321 21.83 -16.85 1.35
CA THR A 321 21.06 -17.41 2.47
C THR A 321 20.59 -18.83 2.20
N ALA A 322 20.85 -19.39 1.03
CA ALA A 322 20.50 -20.76 0.67
C ALA A 322 21.00 -21.73 1.74
N THR A 323 20.08 -22.53 2.27
CA THR A 323 20.43 -23.67 3.13
C THR A 323 20.71 -24.85 2.25
N VAL A 324 21.78 -25.55 2.59
CA VAL A 324 22.14 -26.80 1.95
C VAL A 324 21.06 -27.81 2.29
N GLN A 325 20.33 -28.30 1.29
CA GLN A 325 19.28 -29.30 1.48
C GLN A 325 19.87 -30.70 1.30
N ILE A 326 19.67 -31.56 2.29
CA ILE A 326 20.01 -32.98 2.20
C ILE A 326 19.24 -33.59 1.02
N GLY A 327 19.95 -34.29 0.14
CA GLY A 327 19.41 -34.92 -1.06
C GLY A 327 19.40 -34.05 -2.33
N LYS A 328 19.68 -32.74 -2.25
CA LYS A 328 19.77 -31.88 -3.45
C LYS A 328 21.15 -32.01 -4.11
N ILE A 329 21.17 -32.02 -5.44
CA ILE A 329 22.40 -32.04 -6.25
C ILE A 329 22.82 -30.59 -6.52
N TYR A 330 24.07 -30.28 -6.20
CA TYR A 330 24.71 -28.98 -6.43
C TYR A 330 25.84 -29.13 -7.46
N GLU A 331 26.06 -28.09 -8.25
CA GLU A 331 27.23 -27.97 -9.12
C GLU A 331 28.25 -27.08 -8.40
N GLY A 332 29.26 -27.71 -7.79
CA GLY A 332 30.22 -27.03 -6.93
C GLY A 332 31.63 -27.01 -7.51
N ARG A 333 32.48 -26.12 -6.99
CA ARG A 333 33.88 -26.00 -7.39
C ARG A 333 34.80 -26.57 -6.32
N VAL A 334 35.79 -27.37 -6.71
CA VAL A 334 36.76 -27.95 -5.77
C VAL A 334 37.66 -26.84 -5.22
N THR A 335 37.57 -26.57 -3.91
CA THR A 335 38.38 -25.56 -3.22
C THR A 335 39.72 -26.12 -2.76
N SER A 336 39.72 -27.37 -2.27
CA SER A 336 40.95 -28.06 -1.86
C SER A 336 40.82 -29.57 -1.96
N VAL A 337 41.96 -30.24 -2.18
CA VAL A 337 42.05 -31.70 -2.25
C VAL A 337 42.98 -32.17 -1.14
N LYS A 338 42.56 -33.19 -0.37
CA LYS A 338 43.35 -33.87 0.65
C LYS A 338 43.32 -35.38 0.41
N ASP A 339 44.21 -36.11 1.07
CA ASP A 339 44.35 -37.56 0.88
C ASP A 339 43.07 -38.35 1.20
N PHE A 340 42.20 -37.82 2.07
CA PHE A 340 40.95 -38.46 2.50
C PHE A 340 39.70 -37.94 1.78
N GLY A 341 39.80 -36.92 0.94
CA GLY A 341 38.65 -36.35 0.24
C GLY A 341 38.89 -34.99 -0.40
N ALA A 342 37.88 -34.50 -1.12
CA ALA A 342 37.87 -33.19 -1.75
C ALA A 342 36.86 -32.26 -1.06
N PHE A 343 37.27 -31.02 -0.81
CA PHE A 343 36.37 -29.96 -0.39
C PHE A 343 35.81 -29.26 -1.62
N VAL A 344 34.49 -29.18 -1.67
CA VAL A 344 33.75 -28.61 -2.81
C VAL A 344 32.86 -27.49 -2.28
N GLU A 345 33.06 -26.29 -2.80
CA GLU A 345 32.19 -25.14 -2.55
C GLU A 345 30.90 -25.33 -3.35
N ILE A 346 29.80 -25.56 -2.63
CA ILE A 346 28.47 -25.81 -3.22
C ILE A 346 27.58 -24.57 -3.22
N LEU A 347 27.86 -23.63 -2.33
CA LEU A 347 27.24 -22.31 -2.21
C LEU A 347 28.34 -21.31 -1.77
N PRO A 348 28.22 -20.01 -2.08
CA PRO A 348 29.23 -19.02 -1.71
C PRO A 348 29.60 -19.08 -0.22
N GLY A 349 30.85 -19.42 0.08
CA GLY A 349 31.36 -19.53 1.45
C GLY A 349 30.93 -20.79 2.22
N ARG A 350 30.33 -21.78 1.55
CA ARG A 350 29.93 -23.05 2.17
C ARG A 350 30.52 -24.24 1.42
N ASP A 351 31.52 -24.84 2.07
CA ASP A 351 32.22 -26.02 1.59
C ASP A 351 31.61 -27.30 2.18
N GLY A 352 31.51 -28.33 1.35
CA GLY A 352 31.22 -29.69 1.80
C GLY A 352 32.39 -30.63 1.52
N LEU A 353 32.53 -31.65 2.36
CA LEU A 353 33.55 -32.69 2.20
C LEU A 353 32.96 -33.85 1.40
N CYS A 354 33.53 -34.13 0.23
CA CYS A 354 33.33 -35.37 -0.48
C CYS A 354 34.44 -36.35 -0.06
N HIS A 355 34.09 -37.34 0.77
CA HIS A 355 35.04 -38.36 1.20
C HIS A 355 35.49 -39.23 0.01
N ILE A 356 36.70 -39.80 0.08
CA ILE A 356 37.26 -40.59 -1.02
C ILE A 356 36.35 -41.75 -1.47
N SER A 357 35.63 -42.36 -0.53
CA SER A 357 34.67 -43.45 -0.78
C SER A 357 33.38 -43.02 -1.49
N GLU A 358 33.14 -41.71 -1.62
CA GLU A 358 31.92 -41.15 -2.23
C GLU A 358 32.22 -40.37 -3.53
N LEU A 359 33.48 -40.41 -4.01
CA LEU A 359 33.92 -39.76 -5.25
C LEU A 359 33.61 -40.57 -6.52
N SER A 360 33.61 -41.90 -6.43
CA SER A 360 33.36 -42.83 -7.54
C SER A 360 32.95 -44.21 -7.01
N ASP A 361 32.29 -45.02 -7.84
CA ASP A 361 31.95 -46.42 -7.55
C ASP A 361 33.18 -47.36 -7.70
N GLU A 362 34.22 -46.91 -8.38
CA GLU A 362 35.45 -47.66 -8.62
C GLU A 362 36.50 -47.40 -7.53
N TYR A 363 37.44 -48.33 -7.33
CA TYR A 363 38.51 -48.17 -6.36
C TYR A 363 39.48 -47.05 -6.78
N VAL A 364 39.55 -45.99 -5.96
CA VAL A 364 40.37 -44.80 -6.22
C VAL A 364 41.63 -44.87 -5.36
N ASN A 365 42.81 -44.87 -5.99
CA ASN A 365 44.10 -44.83 -5.28
C ASN A 365 44.40 -43.45 -4.68
N ALA A 366 44.06 -42.37 -5.40
CA ALA A 366 44.25 -41.00 -4.92
C ALA A 366 43.13 -40.06 -5.39
N VAL A 367 42.69 -39.14 -4.53
CA VAL A 367 41.65 -38.15 -4.84
C VAL A 367 42.04 -37.26 -6.04
N SER A 368 43.35 -37.02 -6.20
CA SER A 368 43.94 -36.26 -7.31
C SER A 368 43.69 -36.85 -8.69
N ASP A 369 43.35 -38.15 -8.77
CA ASP A 369 43.08 -38.85 -10.02
C ASP A 369 41.68 -38.51 -10.56
N ILE A 370 40.78 -38.06 -9.68
CA ILE A 370 39.38 -37.77 -10.00
C ILE A 370 39.11 -36.28 -10.15
N CYS A 371 39.69 -35.45 -9.28
CA CYS A 371 39.41 -34.03 -9.27
C CYS A 371 40.63 -33.21 -8.86
N ARG A 372 40.81 -32.06 -9.50
CA ARG A 372 41.85 -31.08 -9.17
C ARG A 372 41.22 -29.84 -8.56
N VAL A 373 42.04 -29.10 -7.81
CA VAL A 373 41.63 -27.80 -7.28
C VAL A 373 41.20 -26.90 -8.43
N GLY A 374 39.98 -26.36 -8.33
CA GLY A 374 39.37 -25.51 -9.33
C GLY A 374 38.39 -26.19 -10.28
N ASP A 375 38.32 -27.53 -10.30
CA ASP A 375 37.38 -28.27 -11.16
C ASP A 375 35.93 -28.10 -10.71
N LYS A 376 35.00 -28.15 -11.66
CA LYS A 376 33.56 -28.17 -11.39
C LYS A 376 33.08 -29.62 -11.30
N MET A 377 32.33 -29.95 -10.25
CA MET A 377 31.77 -31.29 -10.05
C MET A 377 30.36 -31.25 -9.49
N ARG A 378 29.51 -32.17 -9.97
CA ARG A 378 28.15 -32.39 -9.44
C ARG A 378 28.21 -33.29 -8.22
N VAL A 379 27.62 -32.84 -7.12
CA VAL A 379 27.67 -33.51 -5.82
C VAL A 379 26.31 -33.40 -5.13
N GLN A 380 25.88 -34.48 -4.49
CA GLN A 380 24.65 -34.54 -3.70
C GLN A 380 25.01 -34.44 -2.23
N VAL A 381 24.23 -33.67 -1.46
CA VAL A 381 24.40 -33.61 -0.02
C VAL A 381 23.79 -34.87 0.60
N ILE A 382 24.61 -35.67 1.27
CA ILE A 382 24.14 -36.90 1.93
C ILE A 382 23.61 -36.60 3.33
N ASP A 383 24.33 -35.73 4.05
CA ASP A 383 24.16 -35.57 5.49
C ASP A 383 24.79 -34.24 5.92
N ILE A 384 24.29 -33.69 7.01
CA ILE A 384 24.83 -32.50 7.67
C ILE A 384 25.04 -32.89 9.13
N ASP A 385 26.28 -32.86 9.59
CA ASP A 385 26.60 -33.27 10.96
C ASP A 385 26.17 -32.22 12.01
N ASP A 386 26.22 -32.59 13.29
CA ASP A 386 25.85 -31.72 14.42
C ASP A 386 26.72 -30.45 14.55
N HIS A 387 27.81 -30.34 13.77
CA HIS A 387 28.68 -29.17 13.68
C HIS A 387 28.49 -28.39 12.36
N ASP A 388 27.37 -28.60 11.68
CA ASP A 388 26.96 -27.97 10.42
C ASP A 388 27.90 -28.26 9.23
N ARG A 389 28.71 -29.33 9.32
CA ARG A 389 29.60 -29.75 8.22
C ARG A 389 28.82 -30.62 7.24
N VAL A 390 28.90 -30.22 5.98
CA VAL A 390 28.17 -30.86 4.90
C VAL A 390 28.96 -32.06 4.35
N LYS A 391 28.36 -33.24 4.36
CA LYS A 391 28.90 -34.43 3.70
C LYS A 391 28.33 -34.54 2.29
N LEU A 392 29.22 -34.64 1.30
CA LEU A 392 28.89 -34.69 -0.11
C LEU A 392 29.18 -36.07 -0.70
N SER A 393 28.45 -36.43 -1.75
CA SER A 393 28.75 -37.57 -2.60
C SER A 393 28.55 -37.26 -4.06
N ARG A 394 29.58 -37.55 -4.83
CA ARG A 394 29.53 -37.50 -6.30
C ARG A 394 28.86 -38.75 -6.84
N ARG A 395 29.07 -39.90 -6.20
CA ARG A 395 28.50 -41.19 -6.57
C ARG A 395 26.97 -41.15 -6.63
N ARG A 396 26.32 -40.69 -5.56
CA ARG A 396 24.86 -40.58 -5.51
C ARG A 396 24.29 -39.49 -6.45
N ALA A 397 25.07 -38.46 -6.74
CA ALA A 397 24.70 -37.47 -7.77
C ALA A 397 24.74 -38.04 -9.20
N MET A 398 25.57 -39.06 -9.44
CA MET A 398 25.69 -39.76 -10.72
C MET A 398 24.68 -40.91 -10.86
N GLU A 399 24.31 -41.58 -9.77
CA GLU A 399 23.24 -42.60 -9.74
C GLU A 399 21.86 -42.01 -10.13
N GLY A 400 21.58 -40.76 -9.77
CA GLY A 400 20.36 -40.06 -10.21
C GLY A 400 20.37 -39.61 -11.68
N ALA A 401 21.50 -39.72 -12.38
CA ALA A 401 21.63 -39.39 -13.80
C ALA A 401 21.54 -40.61 -14.74
N SER A 402 21.52 -41.83 -14.19
CA SER A 402 21.22 -43.06 -14.94
C SER A 402 19.70 -43.35 -14.93
N GLU A 403 18.98 -42.65 -15.82
CA GLU A 403 17.60 -42.84 -16.35
C GLU A 403 16.44 -43.33 -15.44
N PRO A 404 15.24 -42.68 -15.51
CA PRO A 404 14.00 -43.43 -15.51
C PRO A 404 13.89 -44.17 -16.85
N LYS A 405 13.98 -45.50 -16.84
CA LYS A 405 13.57 -46.30 -18.00
C LYS A 405 12.08 -46.06 -18.23
N THR A 406 11.75 -45.60 -19.42
CA THR A 406 10.42 -45.74 -20.03
C THR A 406 10.02 -47.20 -19.98
N GLU A 407 9.03 -47.54 -19.15
CA GLU A 407 8.20 -48.72 -19.35
C GLU A 407 7.07 -48.30 -20.30
N ASP A 408 7.28 -48.54 -21.59
CA ASP A 408 6.20 -48.82 -22.53
C ASP A 408 5.86 -50.31 -22.37
N GLU A 409 4.66 -50.62 -21.87
CA GLU A 409 3.75 -51.64 -22.41
C GLU A 409 2.31 -51.41 -21.92
#